data_AF-A0A8S0YIX3-F1
#
_entry.id   AF-A0A8S0YIX3-F1
#
_cell.length_a   1.000
_cell.length_b   1.000
_cell.length_c   1.000
_cell.angle_alpha   90.00
_cell.angle_beta   90.00
_cell.angle_gamma   90.00
#
_symmetry.space_group_name_H-M   'P 1'
#
loop_
_entity.id
_entity.type
_entity.pdbx_description
1 polymer ?
#
loop_
_entity_poly.entity_id
_entity_poly.type
_entity_poly.pdbx_seq_one_letter_code
_entity_poly.pdbx_strand_id
1 'polypeptide(L)'
;MNRRKVPKKMIIIFLCIGALFIIAFTSLLLISGIFEQPKYLEPWQKTYSQKFDDPRIRLVSHGLLSSNGHNMQPWKIKLDKNDPMIFYLYADSKRLTPEVDPNARQMMVTQGAFLEYLKIAGGKLGYQTTIDLFPEGAYNESVYDGIRKYLSFQRI
;
A
#
# COMPACT_ATOMS: atom_id res chain seq x y z
N MET A 1 19.12 52.07 -39.98
CA MET A 1 19.30 50.95 -39.02
C MET A 1 19.32 49.64 -39.80
N ASN A 2 20.50 49.08 -40.04
CA ASN A 2 20.69 47.95 -40.98
C ASN A 2 20.34 46.63 -40.28
N ARG A 3 19.20 46.00 -40.61
CA ARG A 3 18.83 44.71 -40.02
C ARG A 3 19.76 43.62 -40.56
N ARG A 4 20.66 43.11 -39.72
CA ARG A 4 21.46 41.91 -40.05
C ARG A 4 20.50 40.74 -40.29
N LYS A 5 20.43 40.25 -41.52
CA LYS A 5 19.64 39.07 -41.88
C LYS A 5 20.34 37.82 -41.36
N VAL A 6 19.64 37.02 -40.56
CA VAL A 6 20.15 35.72 -40.11
C VAL A 6 20.32 34.81 -41.33
N PRO A 7 21.48 34.15 -41.53
CA PRO A 7 21.67 33.26 -42.65
C PRO A 7 20.74 32.04 -42.53
N LYS A 8 20.16 31.60 -43.66
CA LYS A 8 19.20 30.48 -43.70
C LYS A 8 19.71 29.21 -42.98
N LYS A 9 21.03 28.95 -43.04
CA LYS A 9 21.69 27.83 -42.32
C LYS A 9 21.55 27.94 -40.79
N MET A 10 21.68 29.13 -40.22
CA MET A 10 21.49 29.33 -38.76
C MET A 10 20.03 29.11 -38.36
N ILE A 11 19.08 29.55 -39.18
CA ILE A 11 17.65 29.30 -38.93
C ILE A 11 17.38 27.79 -38.88
N ILE A 12 17.91 27.02 -39.82
CA ILE A 12 17.77 25.55 -39.86
C ILE A 12 18.37 24.90 -38.61
N ILE A 13 19.57 25.32 -38.17
CA ILE A 13 20.21 24.78 -36.96
C ILE A 13 19.34 25.02 -35.71
N PHE A 14 18.83 26.23 -35.53
CA PHE A 14 17.97 26.54 -34.40
C PHE A 14 16.67 25.73 -34.42
N LEU A 15 16.09 25.50 -35.61
CA LEU A 15 14.91 24.64 -35.76
C LEU A 15 15.22 23.18 -35.38
N CYS A 16 16.35 22.63 -35.81
CA CYS A 16 16.76 21.26 -35.45
C CYS A 16 16.99 21.12 -33.93
N ILE A 17 17.66 22.09 -33.30
CA ILE A 17 17.88 22.10 -31.85
C ILE A 17 16.55 22.21 -31.11
N GLY A 18 15.66 23.11 -31.54
CA GLY A 18 14.32 23.25 -30.97
C GLY A 18 13.51 21.96 -31.08
N ALA A 19 13.53 21.30 -32.23
CA ALA A 19 12.85 20.02 -32.43
C ALA A 19 13.42 18.92 -31.52
N LEU A 20 14.75 18.82 -31.39
CA LEU A 20 15.40 17.89 -30.46
C LEU A 20 14.99 18.15 -29.01
N PHE A 21 14.93 19.42 -28.59
CA PHE A 21 14.47 19.79 -27.25
C PHE A 21 13.02 19.38 -27.01
N ILE A 22 12.12 19.62 -27.97
CA ILE A 22 10.71 19.21 -27.85
C ILE A 22 10.60 17.70 -27.75
N ILE A 23 11.32 16.94 -28.59
CA ILE A 23 11.31 15.47 -28.55
C ILE A 23 11.85 14.97 -27.19
N ALA A 24 12.98 15.51 -26.72
CA ALA A 24 13.56 15.12 -25.44
C ALA A 24 12.65 15.45 -24.26
N PHE A 25 12.06 16.65 -24.25
CA PHE A 25 11.15 17.09 -23.20
C PHE A 25 9.86 16.26 -23.19
N THR A 26 9.27 16.00 -24.37
CA THR A 26 8.09 15.15 -24.49
C THR A 26 8.38 13.72 -24.04
N SER A 27 9.54 13.17 -24.41
CA SER A 27 9.97 11.84 -23.97
C SER A 27 10.13 11.78 -22.45
N LEU A 28 10.72 12.83 -21.84
CA LEU A 28 10.85 12.94 -20.39
C LEU A 28 9.47 12.94 -19.71
N LEU A 29 8.50 13.70 -20.23
CA LEU A 29 7.14 13.72 -19.69
C LEU A 29 6.47 12.36 -19.77
N LEU A 30 6.56 11.67 -20.91
CA LEU A 30 5.99 10.33 -21.07
C LEU A 30 6.63 9.31 -20.12
N ILE A 31 7.96 9.31 -20.00
CA ILE A 31 8.70 8.40 -19.10
C ILE A 31 8.43 8.73 -17.63
N SER A 32 8.24 10.01 -17.30
CA SER A 32 7.99 10.44 -15.91
C SER A 32 6.67 9.93 -15.35
N GLY A 33 5.75 9.44 -16.18
CA GLY A 33 4.43 9.01 -15.74
C GLY A 33 3.53 10.17 -15.30
N ILE A 34 3.77 11.40 -15.78
CA ILE A 34 2.95 12.57 -15.45
C ILE A 34 1.45 12.40 -15.79
N PHE A 35 1.14 11.47 -16.70
CA PHE A 35 -0.22 11.12 -17.11
C PHE A 35 -0.70 9.78 -16.51
N GLU A 36 0.10 9.11 -15.68
CA GLU A 36 -0.33 7.90 -15.01
C GLU A 36 -1.41 8.19 -13.98
N GLN A 37 -2.43 7.35 -13.96
CA GLN A 37 -3.54 7.49 -13.01
C GLN A 37 -3.03 7.12 -11.60
N PRO A 38 -3.37 7.89 -10.56
CA PRO A 38 -2.90 7.64 -9.20
C PRO A 38 -3.66 6.48 -8.55
N LYS A 39 -3.47 5.26 -9.07
CA LYS A 39 -4.12 4.03 -8.59
C LYS A 39 -3.90 3.77 -7.10
N TYR A 40 -2.81 4.26 -6.54
CA TYR A 40 -2.53 4.21 -5.10
C TYR A 40 -3.55 4.98 -4.24
N LEU A 41 -4.35 5.88 -4.82
CA LEU A 41 -5.44 6.56 -4.13
C LEU A 41 -6.74 5.76 -4.10
N GLU A 42 -6.85 4.69 -4.90
CA GLU A 42 -8.09 3.91 -4.97
C GLU A 42 -8.58 3.39 -3.61
N PRO A 43 -7.73 2.86 -2.70
CA PRO A 43 -8.18 2.39 -1.39
C PRO A 43 -8.90 3.44 -0.54
N TRP A 44 -8.63 4.72 -0.77
CA TRP A 44 -9.25 5.84 -0.04
C TRP A 44 -10.66 6.19 -0.55
N GLN A 45 -11.07 5.66 -1.70
CA GLN A 45 -12.41 5.87 -2.22
C GLN A 45 -13.43 5.17 -1.31
N LYS A 46 -14.51 5.86 -0.94
CA LYS A 46 -15.56 5.30 -0.07
C LYS A 46 -16.22 4.04 -0.64
N THR A 47 -16.20 3.90 -1.96
CA THR A 47 -16.76 2.75 -2.69
C THR A 47 -15.73 1.65 -2.96
N TYR A 48 -14.46 1.83 -2.57
CA TYR A 48 -13.40 0.86 -2.87
C TYR A 48 -13.70 -0.53 -2.31
N SER A 49 -14.15 -0.59 -1.05
CA SER A 49 -14.51 -1.86 -0.41
C SER A 49 -15.69 -2.54 -1.08
N GLN A 50 -16.53 -1.83 -1.83
CA GLN A 50 -17.68 -2.38 -2.54
C GLN A 50 -17.28 -3.06 -3.87
N LYS A 51 -16.03 -2.89 -4.33
CA LYS A 51 -15.51 -3.55 -5.54
C LYS A 51 -15.28 -5.06 -5.34
N PHE A 52 -15.33 -5.54 -4.09
CA PHE A 52 -15.01 -6.93 -3.75
C PHE A 52 -16.26 -7.66 -3.27
N ASP A 53 -16.49 -8.86 -3.80
CA ASP A 53 -17.61 -9.70 -3.37
C ASP A 53 -17.30 -10.43 -2.05
N ASP A 54 -16.05 -10.85 -1.86
CA ASP A 54 -15.62 -11.59 -0.67
C ASP A 54 -15.65 -10.67 0.57
N PRO A 55 -16.48 -10.97 1.59
CA PRO A 55 -16.63 -10.12 2.77
C PRO A 55 -15.32 -9.93 3.55
N ARG A 56 -14.41 -10.91 3.50
CA ARG A 56 -13.09 -10.81 4.12
C ARG A 56 -12.24 -9.77 3.43
N ILE A 57 -12.26 -9.73 2.09
CA ILE A 57 -11.52 -8.72 1.32
C ILE A 57 -12.13 -7.34 1.53
N ARG A 58 -13.47 -7.23 1.55
CA ARG A 58 -14.17 -5.99 1.88
C ARG A 58 -13.70 -5.45 3.24
N LEU A 59 -13.64 -6.30 4.26
CA LEU A 59 -13.22 -5.90 5.59
C LEU A 59 -11.74 -5.51 5.63
N VAL A 60 -10.87 -6.35 5.06
CA VAL A 60 -9.42 -6.10 4.94
C VAL A 60 -9.13 -4.78 4.25
N SER A 61 -9.91 -4.40 3.23
CA SER A 61 -9.71 -3.12 2.53
C SER A 61 -9.84 -1.91 3.44
N HIS A 62 -10.65 -1.99 4.51
CA HIS A 62 -10.70 -0.95 5.53
C HIS A 62 -9.46 -0.98 6.44
N GLY A 63 -9.00 -2.18 6.84
CA GLY A 63 -7.77 -2.35 7.62
C GLY A 63 -6.53 -1.79 6.92
N LEU A 64 -6.45 -1.86 5.57
CA LEU A 64 -5.35 -1.28 4.79
C LEU A 64 -5.16 0.23 5.00
N LEU A 65 -6.21 0.94 5.43
CA LEU A 65 -6.17 2.38 5.68
C LEU A 65 -5.70 2.72 7.11
N SER A 66 -5.43 1.71 7.93
CA SER A 66 -4.97 1.93 9.30
C SER A 66 -3.61 2.63 9.35
N SER A 67 -3.45 3.50 10.35
CA SER A 67 -2.17 4.12 10.67
C SER A 67 -1.14 3.03 10.98
N ASN A 68 0.07 3.17 10.43
CA ASN A 68 1.14 2.22 10.61
C ASN A 68 2.52 2.90 10.64
N GLY A 69 3.44 2.32 11.40
CA GLY A 69 4.79 2.89 11.62
C GLY A 69 5.53 3.13 10.31
N HIS A 70 5.99 4.36 10.09
CA HIS A 70 6.68 4.80 8.86
C HIS A 70 5.96 4.47 7.55
N ASN A 71 4.64 4.25 7.60
CA ASN A 71 3.86 3.74 6.48
C ASN A 71 4.42 2.45 5.84
N MET A 72 5.12 1.61 6.63
CA MET A 72 5.74 0.36 6.18
C MET A 72 4.73 -0.70 5.73
N GLN A 73 3.48 -0.60 6.19
CA GLN A 73 2.36 -1.50 5.90
C GLN A 73 2.72 -2.99 6.11
N PRO A 74 3.18 -3.39 7.31
CA PRO A 74 3.75 -4.71 7.59
C PRO A 74 2.69 -5.79 7.85
N TRP A 75 1.61 -5.82 7.08
CA TRP A 75 0.52 -6.82 7.23
C TRP A 75 0.51 -7.82 6.07
N LYS A 76 0.23 -9.07 6.40
CA LYS A 76 -0.02 -10.17 5.47
C LYS A 76 -1.33 -10.83 5.82
N ILE A 77 -2.22 -10.92 4.85
CA ILE A 77 -3.52 -11.55 5.00
C ILE A 77 -3.52 -12.90 4.31
N LYS A 78 -3.98 -13.92 5.03
CA LYS A 78 -4.24 -15.25 4.47
C LYS A 78 -5.72 -15.55 4.63
N LEU A 79 -6.42 -15.69 3.52
CA LEU A 79 -7.81 -16.13 3.53
C LEU A 79 -7.85 -17.63 3.83
N ASP A 80 -8.76 -18.05 4.69
CA ASP A 80 -8.98 -19.47 4.89
C ASP A 80 -9.62 -20.10 3.65
N LYS A 81 -9.20 -21.33 3.34
CA LYS A 81 -9.65 -22.02 2.12
C LYS A 81 -10.99 -22.73 2.31
N ASN A 82 -11.33 -23.06 3.55
CA ASN A 82 -12.46 -23.92 3.90
C ASN A 82 -13.62 -23.10 4.49
N ASP A 83 -13.33 -21.96 5.13
CA ASP A 83 -14.35 -21.07 5.68
C ASP A 83 -14.24 -19.65 5.06
N PRO A 84 -15.25 -19.22 4.28
CA PRO A 84 -15.27 -17.92 3.62
C PRO A 84 -15.49 -16.74 4.58
N MET A 85 -15.69 -17.01 5.88
CA MET A 85 -15.82 -15.98 6.92
C MET A 85 -14.54 -15.84 7.76
N ILE A 86 -13.49 -16.60 7.42
CA ILE A 86 -12.26 -16.70 8.18
C ILE A 86 -11.08 -16.17 7.37
N PHE A 87 -10.30 -15.28 7.99
CA PHE A 87 -8.97 -14.92 7.51
C PHE A 87 -8.02 -14.71 8.67
N TYR A 88 -6.73 -14.72 8.35
CA TYR A 88 -5.67 -14.60 9.30
C TYR A 88 -4.77 -13.40 8.99
N LEU A 89 -4.35 -12.71 10.06
CA LEU A 89 -3.39 -11.62 10.00
C LEU A 89 -2.02 -12.11 10.48
N TYR A 90 -1.00 -11.80 9.69
CA TYR A 90 0.40 -12.01 10.00
C TYR A 90 1.16 -10.69 9.88
N ALA A 91 2.19 -10.51 10.72
CA ALA A 91 3.20 -9.51 10.49
C ALA A 91 4.04 -9.90 9.27
N ASP A 92 4.39 -8.94 8.42
CA ASP A 92 5.38 -9.16 7.37
C ASP A 92 6.78 -8.86 7.87
N SER A 93 7.55 -9.92 8.19
CA SER A 93 8.94 -9.82 8.62
C SER A 93 9.84 -9.07 7.64
N LYS A 94 9.51 -9.08 6.35
CA LYS A 94 10.29 -8.39 5.32
C LYS A 94 10.17 -6.87 5.39
N ARG A 95 9.22 -6.37 6.20
CA ARG A 95 8.93 -4.94 6.39
C ARG A 95 9.31 -4.47 7.80
N LEU A 96 10.11 -5.25 8.52
CA LEU A 96 10.70 -4.83 9.79
C LEU A 96 11.72 -3.71 9.58
N THR A 97 11.86 -2.87 10.60
CA THR A 97 12.77 -1.73 10.62
C THR A 97 13.67 -1.82 11.86
N PRO A 98 14.65 -2.75 11.89
CA PRO A 98 15.39 -3.12 13.10
C PRO A 98 16.14 -1.93 13.73
N GLU A 99 16.60 -0.98 12.91
CA GLU A 99 17.33 0.20 13.41
C GLU A 99 16.46 1.15 14.25
N VAL A 100 15.15 1.22 13.97
CA VAL A 100 14.21 2.12 14.67
C VAL A 100 13.24 1.38 15.58
N ASP A 101 12.99 0.09 15.31
CA ASP A 101 12.11 -0.80 16.07
C ASP A 101 12.77 -2.17 16.29
N PRO A 102 13.88 -2.23 17.06
CA PRO A 102 14.68 -3.45 17.25
C PRO A 102 13.95 -4.57 18.00
N ASN A 103 12.79 -4.30 18.58
CA ASN A 103 11.97 -5.31 19.26
C ASN A 103 10.62 -5.51 18.58
N ALA A 104 10.43 -4.98 17.36
CA ALA A 104 9.17 -5.05 16.60
C ALA A 104 7.92 -4.57 17.37
N ARG A 105 8.08 -3.68 18.35
CA ARG A 105 6.97 -3.19 19.18
C ARG A 105 6.07 -2.23 18.39
N GLN A 106 6.64 -1.33 17.62
CA GLN A 106 5.88 -0.43 16.76
C GLN A 106 5.20 -1.20 15.63
N MET A 107 5.88 -2.23 15.10
CA MET A 107 5.29 -3.17 14.16
C MET A 107 4.09 -3.90 14.79
N MET A 108 4.17 -4.34 16.06
CA MET A 108 3.03 -4.98 16.73
C MET A 108 1.86 -4.01 16.96
N VAL A 109 2.15 -2.78 17.42
CA VAL A 109 1.13 -1.71 17.56
C VAL A 109 0.40 -1.46 16.25
N THR A 110 1.11 -1.49 15.12
CA THR A 110 0.53 -1.40 13.78
C THR A 110 -0.49 -2.51 13.50
N GLN A 111 -0.23 -3.75 13.94
CA GLN A 111 -1.19 -4.85 13.77
C GLN A 111 -2.45 -4.64 14.61
N GLY A 112 -2.29 -4.12 15.84
CA GLY A 112 -3.42 -3.74 16.69
C GLY A 112 -4.30 -2.66 16.06
N ALA A 113 -3.68 -1.62 15.48
CA ALA A 113 -4.41 -0.58 14.74
C ALA A 113 -5.19 -1.16 13.55
N PHE A 114 -4.58 -2.08 12.80
CA PHE A 114 -5.24 -2.78 11.71
C PHE A 114 -6.47 -3.56 12.21
N LEU A 115 -6.32 -4.37 13.25
CA LEU A 115 -7.42 -5.16 13.84
C LEU A 115 -8.58 -4.30 14.34
N GLU A 116 -8.31 -3.14 14.94
CA GLU A 116 -9.35 -2.21 15.39
C GLU A 116 -10.15 -1.63 14.21
N TYR A 117 -9.49 -1.31 13.10
CA TYR A 117 -10.18 -0.88 11.87
C TYR A 117 -11.13 -1.97 11.35
N LEU A 118 -10.71 -3.25 11.39
CA LEU A 118 -11.57 -4.37 11.01
C LEU A 118 -12.78 -4.48 11.94
N LYS A 119 -12.59 -4.32 13.25
CA LYS A 119 -13.68 -4.37 14.22
C LYS A 119 -14.72 -3.29 13.95
N ILE A 120 -14.29 -2.05 13.77
CA ILE A 120 -15.18 -0.92 13.49
C ILE A 120 -15.88 -1.10 12.13
N ALA A 121 -15.12 -1.43 11.08
CA ALA A 121 -15.67 -1.62 9.74
C ALA A 121 -16.67 -2.79 9.69
N GLY A 122 -16.39 -3.89 10.39
CA GLY A 122 -17.26 -5.06 10.42
C GLY A 122 -18.61 -4.72 11.05
N GLY A 123 -18.60 -4.03 12.19
CA GLY A 123 -19.83 -3.53 12.81
C GLY A 123 -20.63 -2.59 11.89
N LYS A 124 -19.97 -1.75 11.09
CA LYS A 124 -20.63 -0.88 10.09
C LYS A 124 -21.18 -1.63 8.89
N LEU A 125 -20.55 -2.75 8.51
CA LEU A 125 -20.98 -3.62 7.41
C LEU A 125 -22.03 -4.65 7.84
N GLY A 126 -22.38 -4.72 9.13
CA GLY A 126 -23.37 -5.64 9.68
C GLY A 126 -22.81 -6.99 10.10
N TYR A 127 -21.50 -7.13 10.23
CA TYR A 127 -20.81 -8.35 10.65
C TYR A 127 -20.43 -8.33 12.13
N GLN A 128 -20.34 -9.52 12.74
CA GLN A 128 -19.85 -9.69 14.10
C GLN A 128 -18.40 -10.16 14.09
N THR A 129 -17.49 -9.19 14.10
CA THR A 129 -16.04 -9.40 14.05
C THR A 129 -15.51 -9.98 15.37
N THR A 130 -15.17 -11.28 15.41
CA THR A 130 -14.47 -11.95 16.54
C THR A 130 -12.97 -12.07 16.27
N ILE A 131 -12.14 -11.48 17.14
CA ILE A 131 -10.67 -11.48 17.05
C ILE A 131 -10.11 -12.49 18.05
N ASP A 132 -9.48 -13.56 17.55
CA ASP A 132 -8.67 -14.47 18.37
C ASP A 132 -7.19 -14.12 18.19
N LEU A 133 -6.51 -13.73 19.28
CA LEU A 133 -5.10 -13.35 19.24
C LEU A 133 -4.19 -14.57 19.45
N PHE A 134 -3.14 -14.67 18.63
CA PHE A 134 -2.08 -15.68 18.73
C PHE A 134 -2.55 -17.15 18.83
N PRO A 135 -3.39 -17.63 17.89
CA PRO A 135 -3.96 -18.99 17.97
C PRO A 135 -2.92 -20.12 17.82
N GLU A 136 -1.72 -19.83 17.31
CA GLU A 136 -0.57 -20.76 17.22
C GLU A 136 0.41 -20.66 18.40
N GLY A 137 -0.08 -20.12 19.52
CA GLY A 137 0.65 -19.92 20.75
C GLY A 137 1.28 -18.55 20.87
N ALA A 138 1.75 -18.23 22.08
CA ALA A 138 2.19 -16.90 22.46
C ALA A 138 3.25 -16.32 21.51
N TYR A 139 3.09 -15.03 21.24
CA TYR A 139 4.10 -14.22 20.58
C TYR A 139 5.34 -14.10 21.47
N ASN A 140 6.52 -14.29 20.87
CA ASN A 140 7.79 -14.17 21.56
C ASN A 140 8.62 -13.06 20.89
N GLU A 141 8.81 -11.96 21.61
CA GLU A 141 9.58 -10.79 21.19
C GLU A 141 11.07 -11.11 20.92
N SER A 142 11.62 -12.15 21.56
CA SER A 142 13.04 -12.52 21.43
C SER A 142 13.35 -13.38 20.20
N VAL A 143 12.34 -13.93 19.53
CA VAL A 143 12.51 -14.79 18.37
C VAL A 143 12.21 -14.00 17.10
N TYR A 144 13.26 -13.45 16.48
CA TYR A 144 13.19 -12.82 15.16
C TYR A 144 12.61 -13.75 14.07
N ASP A 145 12.65 -15.06 14.31
CA ASP A 145 12.13 -16.12 13.44
C ASP A 145 10.63 -16.45 13.69
N GLY A 146 9.96 -15.73 14.61
CA GLY A 146 8.59 -16.01 15.06
C GLY A 146 7.48 -15.68 14.06
N ILE A 147 7.82 -15.23 12.85
CA ILE A 147 6.91 -14.53 11.93
C ILE A 147 6.22 -15.50 10.95
N ARG A 148 6.19 -16.79 11.29
CA ARG A 148 5.28 -17.78 10.68
C ARG A 148 4.03 -18.02 11.50
N LYS A 149 3.94 -17.47 12.72
CA LYS A 149 2.78 -17.65 13.58
C LYS A 149 1.68 -16.64 13.29
N TYR A 150 0.42 -17.09 13.27
CA TYR A 150 -0.73 -16.19 13.21
C TYR A 150 -0.67 -15.18 14.36
N LEU A 151 -0.74 -13.89 14.05
CA LEU A 151 -0.92 -12.87 15.08
C LEU A 151 -2.37 -12.84 15.56
N SER A 152 -3.28 -13.06 14.62
CA SER A 152 -4.70 -13.14 14.91
C SER A 152 -5.44 -13.91 13.83
N PHE A 153 -6.51 -14.58 14.25
CA PHE A 153 -7.58 -15.05 13.39
C PHE A 153 -8.80 -14.14 13.57
N GLN A 154 -9.43 -13.79 12.44
CA GLN A 154 -10.65 -13.00 12.41
C GLN A 154 -11.80 -13.80 11.82
N ARG A 155 -12.87 -14.00 12.61
CA ARG A 155 -14.17 -14.49 12.12
C ARG A 155 -15.12 -13.32 11.86
N ILE A 156 -15.68 -13.26 10.67
CA ILE A 156 -16.71 -12.28 10.28
C ILE A 156 -18.10 -12.89 10.48
#